data_AF-A0A1Z5LGQ8-F1
#
_entry.id   AF-A0A1Z5LGQ8-F1
#
_cell.length_a   1.000
_cell.length_b   1.000
_cell.length_c   1.000
_cell.angle_alpha   90.00
_cell.angle_beta   90.00
_cell.angle_gamma   90.00
#
_symmetry.space_group_name_H-M   'P 1'
#
loop_
_entity.id
_entity.type
_entity.pdbx_description
1 polymer ?
#
loop_
_entity_poly.entity_id
_entity_poly.type
_entity_poly.pdbx_seq_one_letter_code
_entity_poly.pdbx_strand_id
1 'polypeptide(L)'
;MADRKSTRERLLELIDDVELIAKELLENIIAPKTQRLTITERTQLAELLVAKDEELKRTLVTATRQAEVQKTINALQEEVEKQDHDIHLLQRHLKEAEHLLSTAIYQAKQKLQSIEKANARCVSSEELIKYAHRISASHNWQQGDQRRPYPTDIEMRQGFLGRLSDLPLTGAPLQQQGNL
;
A
#
# COMPACT_ATOMS: atom_id res chain seq x y z
N MET A 1 -32.49 -24.30 -30.75
CA MET A 1 -31.65 -23.14 -30.40
C MET A 1 -32.48 -22.28 -29.46
N ALA A 2 -32.12 -22.20 -28.19
CA ALA A 2 -32.89 -21.44 -27.22
C ALA A 2 -32.69 -19.95 -27.52
N ASP A 3 -33.77 -19.27 -27.91
CA ASP A 3 -33.80 -17.83 -28.16
C ASP A 3 -33.49 -17.11 -26.84
N ARG A 4 -32.22 -16.74 -26.66
CA ARG A 4 -31.68 -16.28 -25.37
C ARG A 4 -31.81 -14.76 -25.27
N LYS A 5 -33.01 -14.25 -25.48
CA LYS A 5 -33.32 -12.83 -25.33
C LYS A 5 -33.27 -12.42 -23.86
N SER A 6 -32.73 -11.25 -23.59
CA SER A 6 -32.71 -10.70 -22.23
C SER A 6 -34.13 -10.36 -21.77
N THR A 7 -34.37 -10.35 -20.46
CA THR A 7 -35.68 -9.94 -19.90
C THR A 7 -36.08 -8.53 -20.37
N ARG A 8 -35.09 -7.64 -20.55
CA ARG A 8 -35.30 -6.29 -21.07
C ARG A 8 -35.81 -6.31 -22.51
N GLU A 9 -35.14 -7.04 -23.40
CA GLU A 9 -35.57 -7.16 -24.80
C GLU A 9 -36.95 -7.81 -24.88
N ARG A 10 -37.21 -8.83 -24.05
CA ARG A 10 -38.52 -9.47 -24.00
C ARG A 10 -39.63 -8.52 -23.57
N LEU A 11 -39.39 -7.66 -22.59
CA LEU A 11 -40.36 -6.63 -22.16
C LEU A 11 -40.64 -5.61 -23.27
N LEU A 12 -39.60 -5.18 -24.01
CA LEU A 12 -39.77 -4.24 -25.12
C LEU A 12 -40.59 -4.84 -26.26
N GLU A 13 -40.28 -6.07 -26.66
CA GLU A 13 -41.06 -6.79 -27.68
C GLU A 13 -42.54 -6.95 -27.28
N LEU A 14 -42.80 -7.26 -26.00
CA LEU A 14 -44.17 -7.40 -25.51
C LEU A 14 -44.94 -6.07 -25.51
N ILE A 15 -44.26 -4.95 -25.25
CA ILE A 15 -44.88 -3.62 -25.35
C ILE A 15 -45.20 -3.29 -26.80
N ASP A 16 -44.27 -3.54 -27.72
CA ASP A 16 -44.47 -3.31 -29.15
C ASP A 16 -45.64 -4.16 -29.70
N ASP A 17 -45.70 -5.44 -29.30
CA ASP A 17 -46.80 -6.35 -29.64
C ASP A 17 -48.15 -5.84 -29.12
N VAL A 18 -48.21 -5.42 -27.84
CA VAL A 18 -49.43 -4.87 -27.21
C VAL A 18 -49.87 -3.59 -27.92
N GLU A 19 -48.93 -2.71 -28.26
CA GLU A 19 -49.21 -1.47 -29.00
C GLU A 19 -49.76 -1.77 -30.40
N LEU A 20 -49.14 -2.70 -31.12
CA LEU A 20 -49.57 -3.08 -32.47
C LEU A 20 -51.00 -3.65 -32.44
N ILE A 21 -51.26 -4.60 -31.56
CA ILE A 21 -52.58 -5.23 -31.42
C ILE A 21 -53.63 -4.19 -31.02
N ALA A 22 -53.31 -3.28 -30.10
CA ALA A 22 -54.22 -2.22 -29.68
C ALA A 22 -54.56 -1.24 -30.83
N LYS A 23 -53.57 -0.88 -31.66
CA LYS A 23 -53.78 -0.05 -32.86
C LYS A 23 -54.71 -0.75 -33.86
N GLU A 24 -54.44 -2.01 -34.19
CA GLU A 24 -55.28 -2.78 -35.11
C GLU A 24 -56.73 -2.90 -34.63
N LEU A 25 -56.92 -3.04 -33.31
CA LEU A 25 -58.23 -3.14 -32.68
C LEU A 25 -59.00 -1.80 -32.76
N LEU A 26 -58.31 -0.68 -32.51
CA LEU A 26 -58.86 0.68 -32.65
C LEU A 26 -59.20 1.02 -34.10
N GLU A 27 -58.28 0.73 -35.04
CA GLU A 27 -58.50 0.95 -36.47
C GLU A 27 -59.73 0.16 -36.97
N ASN A 28 -59.91 -1.07 -36.50
CA ASN A 28 -61.09 -1.87 -36.81
C ASN A 28 -62.41 -1.37 -36.23
N ILE A 29 -62.38 -0.68 -35.09
CA ILE A 29 -63.57 -0.06 -34.51
C ILE A 29 -64.01 1.13 -35.38
N ILE A 30 -63.05 1.92 -35.86
CA ILE A 30 -63.28 3.15 -36.62
C ILE A 30 -63.56 2.84 -38.11
N ALA A 31 -63.08 1.71 -38.64
CA ALA A 31 -63.25 1.31 -40.04
C ALA A 31 -64.73 1.27 -40.50
N PRO A 32 -65.01 1.61 -41.78
CA PRO A 32 -66.35 1.52 -42.37
C PRO A 32 -66.84 0.07 -42.41
N LYS A 33 -68.16 -0.15 -42.32
CA LYS A 33 -68.78 -1.48 -42.17
C LYS A 33 -68.33 -2.53 -43.21
N THR A 34 -67.93 -2.11 -44.40
CA THR A 34 -67.45 -2.97 -45.49
C THR A 34 -66.01 -3.47 -45.31
N GLN A 35 -65.21 -2.84 -44.45
CA GLN A 35 -63.80 -3.18 -44.19
C GLN A 35 -63.56 -3.68 -42.75
N ARG A 36 -64.62 -3.81 -41.96
CA ARG A 36 -64.54 -4.28 -40.58
C ARG A 36 -64.21 -5.77 -40.53
N LEU A 37 -63.25 -6.15 -39.69
CA LEU A 37 -63.07 -7.55 -39.28
C LEU A 37 -64.40 -8.16 -38.81
N THR A 38 -64.55 -9.45 -39.04
CA THR A 38 -65.68 -10.23 -38.54
C THR A 38 -65.73 -10.22 -37.01
N ILE A 39 -66.88 -10.55 -36.43
CA ILE A 39 -67.05 -10.63 -34.98
C ILE A 39 -66.03 -11.61 -34.39
N THR A 40 -65.83 -12.78 -35.02
CA THR A 40 -64.89 -13.81 -34.56
C THR A 40 -63.44 -13.30 -34.54
N GLU A 41 -62.98 -12.62 -35.58
CA GLU A 41 -61.62 -12.07 -35.67
C GLU A 41 -61.38 -10.99 -34.62
N ARG A 42 -62.39 -10.15 -34.33
CA ARG A 42 -62.31 -9.14 -33.26
C ARG A 42 -62.17 -9.78 -31.88
N THR A 43 -62.92 -10.85 -31.62
CA THR A 43 -62.84 -11.58 -30.35
C THR A 43 -61.45 -12.21 -30.20
N GLN A 44 -60.91 -12.82 -31.26
CA GLN A 44 -59.57 -13.39 -31.27
C GLN A 44 -58.48 -12.33 -31.03
N LEU A 45 -58.61 -11.16 -31.65
CA LEU A 45 -57.68 -10.04 -31.45
C LEU A 45 -57.71 -9.52 -30.00
N ALA A 46 -58.89 -9.44 -29.39
CA ALA A 46 -59.05 -9.07 -27.99
C ALA A 46 -58.48 -10.13 -27.03
N GLU A 47 -58.69 -11.42 -27.32
CA GLU A 47 -58.11 -12.52 -26.55
C GLU A 47 -56.58 -12.53 -26.65
N LEU A 48 -56.03 -12.24 -27.83
CA LEU A 48 -54.59 -12.12 -28.04
C LEU A 48 -53.99 -10.96 -27.22
N LEU A 49 -54.69 -9.82 -27.16
CA LEU A 49 -54.28 -8.68 -26.34
C LEU A 49 -54.23 -9.05 -24.85
N VAL A 50 -55.25 -9.75 -24.34
CA VAL A 50 -55.29 -10.23 -22.95
C VAL A 50 -54.16 -11.24 -22.70
N ALA A 51 -53.89 -12.14 -23.64
CA ALA A 51 -52.79 -13.09 -23.53
C ALA A 51 -51.42 -12.39 -23.45
N LYS A 52 -51.21 -11.35 -24.25
CA LYS A 52 -49.97 -10.54 -24.24
C LYS A 52 -49.82 -9.70 -22.98
N ASP A 53 -50.90 -9.13 -22.46
CA ASP A 53 -50.90 -8.44 -21.16
C ASP A 53 -50.51 -9.38 -20.00
N GLU A 54 -51.06 -10.59 -19.98
CA GLU A 54 -50.69 -11.61 -18.98
C GLU A 54 -49.22 -12.05 -19.13
N GLU A 55 -48.71 -12.16 -20.35
CA GLU A 55 -47.30 -12.46 -20.60
C GLU A 55 -46.38 -11.31 -20.12
N LEU A 56 -46.78 -10.05 -20.36
CA LEU A 56 -46.07 -8.87 -19.90
C LEU A 56 -46.00 -8.82 -18.36
N LYS A 57 -47.12 -9.04 -17.68
CA LYS A 57 -47.16 -9.09 -16.20
C LYS A 57 -46.22 -10.16 -15.63
N ARG A 58 -46.21 -11.37 -16.20
CA ARG A 58 -45.30 -12.45 -15.77
C ARG A 58 -43.83 -12.08 -15.97
N THR A 59 -43.52 -11.43 -17.09
CA THR A 59 -42.16 -10.99 -17.40
C THR A 59 -41.71 -9.88 -16.45
N LEU A 60 -42.62 -8.96 -16.06
CA LEU A 60 -42.36 -7.94 -15.04
C LEU A 60 -42.04 -8.54 -13.67
N VAL A 61 -42.76 -9.57 -13.24
CA VAL A 61 -42.45 -10.29 -11.98
C VAL A 61 -41.06 -10.91 -12.03
N THR A 62 -40.63 -11.39 -13.19
CA THR A 62 -39.27 -11.92 -13.36
C THR A 62 -38.23 -10.80 -13.26
N ALA A 63 -38.49 -9.66 -13.89
CA ALA A 63 -37.60 -8.50 -13.83
C ALA A 63 -37.46 -7.94 -12.40
N THR A 64 -38.54 -7.89 -11.61
CA THR A 64 -38.45 -7.44 -10.22
C THR A 64 -37.63 -8.40 -9.36
N ARG A 65 -37.80 -9.72 -9.55
CA ARG A 65 -36.95 -10.72 -8.88
C ARG A 65 -35.48 -10.57 -9.25
N GLN A 66 -35.18 -10.33 -10.53
CA GLN A 66 -33.81 -10.09 -10.99
C GLN A 66 -33.21 -8.83 -10.36
N ALA A 67 -34.01 -7.76 -10.19
CA ALA A 67 -33.57 -6.54 -9.53
C ALA A 67 -33.22 -6.78 -8.05
N GLU A 68 -34.02 -7.57 -7.32
CA GLU A 68 -33.70 -7.92 -5.93
C GLU A 68 -32.41 -8.75 -5.82
N VAL A 69 -32.22 -9.72 -6.72
CA VAL A 69 -30.96 -10.48 -6.78
C VAL A 69 -29.79 -9.55 -7.10
N GLN A 70 -29.95 -8.61 -8.03
CA GLN A 70 -28.89 -7.66 -8.36
C GLN A 70 -28.50 -6.78 -7.16
N LYS A 71 -29.45 -6.35 -6.32
CA LYS A 71 -29.13 -5.64 -5.07
C LYS A 71 -28.24 -6.48 -4.15
N THR A 72 -28.57 -7.77 -3.99
CA THR A 72 -27.75 -8.67 -3.16
C THR A 72 -26.36 -8.89 -3.75
N ILE A 73 -26.24 -8.98 -5.07
CA ILE A 73 -24.95 -9.09 -5.76
C ILE A 73 -24.11 -7.84 -5.50
N ASN A 74 -24.68 -6.66 -5.66
CA ASN A 74 -23.96 -5.40 -5.44
C ASN A 74 -23.47 -5.27 -4.00
N ALA A 75 -24.31 -5.60 -3.02
CA ALA A 75 -23.93 -5.58 -1.60
C ALA A 75 -22.80 -6.57 -1.29
N LEU A 76 -22.83 -7.77 -1.90
CA LEU A 76 -21.75 -8.75 -1.75
C LEU A 76 -20.45 -8.28 -2.42
N GLN A 77 -20.54 -7.63 -3.59
CA GLN A 77 -19.37 -7.07 -4.26
C GLN A 77 -18.70 -5.99 -3.41
N GLU A 78 -19.48 -5.09 -2.80
CA GLU A 78 -18.94 -4.06 -1.91
C GLU A 78 -18.23 -4.67 -0.69
N GLU A 79 -18.80 -5.72 -0.09
CA GLU A 79 -18.16 -6.40 1.04
C GLU A 79 -16.88 -7.14 0.63
N VAL A 80 -16.85 -7.73 -0.57
CA VAL A 80 -15.63 -8.35 -1.12
C VAL A 80 -14.54 -7.31 -1.34
N GLU A 81 -14.87 -6.15 -1.93
CA GLU A 81 -13.89 -5.08 -2.14
C GLU A 81 -13.29 -4.57 -0.82
N LYS A 82 -14.12 -4.46 0.22
CA LYS A 82 -13.67 -4.09 1.56
C LYS A 82 -12.74 -5.13 2.16
N GLN A 83 -13.08 -6.41 2.05
CA GLN A 83 -12.25 -7.50 2.56
C GLN A 83 -10.91 -7.60 1.81
N ASP A 84 -10.91 -7.42 0.49
CA ASP A 84 -9.68 -7.37 -0.30
C ASP A 84 -8.78 -6.20 0.12
N HIS A 85 -9.37 -5.04 0.42
CA HIS A 85 -8.62 -3.90 0.96
C HIS A 85 -7.96 -4.24 2.30
N ASP A 86 -8.70 -4.85 3.23
CA ASP A 86 -8.18 -5.24 4.53
C ASP A 86 -7.07 -6.30 4.41
N ILE A 87 -7.22 -7.27 3.51
CA ILE A 87 -6.20 -8.27 3.20
C ILE A 87 -4.92 -7.59 2.72
N HIS A 88 -5.01 -6.64 1.80
CA HIS A 88 -3.84 -5.91 1.30
C HIS A 88 -3.15 -5.10 2.40
N LEU A 89 -3.92 -4.44 3.28
CA LEU A 89 -3.38 -3.70 4.40
C LEU A 89 -2.64 -4.62 5.37
N LEU A 90 -3.25 -5.76 5.74
CA LEU A 90 -2.63 -6.76 6.61
C LEU A 90 -1.36 -7.36 6.01
N GLN A 91 -1.36 -7.67 4.71
CA GLN A 91 -0.18 -8.17 4.01
C GLN A 91 0.98 -7.16 4.04
N ARG A 92 0.67 -5.86 3.89
CA ARG A 92 1.67 -4.81 3.99
C ARG A 92 2.27 -4.74 5.39
N HIS A 93 1.44 -4.71 6.43
CA HIS A 93 1.92 -4.68 7.82
C HIS A 93 2.73 -5.91 8.18
N LEU A 94 2.34 -7.09 7.66
CA LEU A 94 3.09 -8.32 7.89
C LEU A 94 4.51 -8.24 7.29
N LYS A 95 4.64 -7.73 6.06
CA LYS A 95 5.95 -7.51 5.41
C LYS A 95 6.81 -6.50 6.16
N GLU A 96 6.20 -5.41 6.63
CA GLU A 96 6.89 -4.40 7.43
C GLU A 96 7.40 -5.00 8.77
N ALA A 97 6.56 -5.78 9.45
CA ALA A 97 6.91 -6.46 10.70
C ALA A 97 8.02 -7.51 10.48
N GLU A 98 7.94 -8.30 9.42
CA GLU A 98 8.96 -9.28 9.04
C GLU A 98 10.32 -8.61 8.80
N HIS A 99 10.33 -7.49 8.08
CA HIS A 99 11.55 -6.73 7.81
C HIS A 99 12.17 -6.15 9.08
N LEU A 100 11.35 -5.56 9.96
CA LEU A 100 11.77 -5.04 11.25
C LEU A 100 12.39 -6.15 12.11
N LEU A 101 11.70 -7.29 12.22
CA LEU A 101 12.15 -8.42 13.00
C LEU A 101 13.49 -8.99 12.47
N SER A 102 13.61 -9.13 11.15
CA SER A 102 14.84 -9.60 10.50
C SER A 102 16.02 -8.68 10.83
N THR A 103 15.81 -7.37 10.76
CA THR A 103 16.82 -6.36 11.09
C THR A 103 17.20 -6.41 12.57
N ALA A 104 16.21 -6.50 13.46
CA ALA A 104 16.44 -6.60 14.90
C ALA A 104 17.22 -7.87 15.27
N ILE A 105 16.90 -9.01 14.67
CA ILE A 105 17.63 -10.28 14.88
C ILE A 105 19.08 -10.15 14.41
N TYR A 106 19.31 -9.56 13.24
CA TYR A 106 20.66 -9.34 12.73
C TYR A 106 21.49 -8.47 13.68
N GLN A 107 20.94 -7.34 14.11
CA GLN A 107 21.59 -6.44 15.06
C GLN A 107 21.84 -7.11 16.42
N ALA A 108 20.89 -7.89 16.92
CA ALA A 108 21.04 -8.64 18.17
C ALA A 108 22.19 -9.65 18.08
N LYS A 109 22.30 -10.39 16.95
CA LYS A 109 23.42 -11.32 16.70
C LYS A 109 24.77 -10.61 16.67
N GLN A 110 24.86 -9.47 15.97
CA GLN A 110 26.09 -8.67 15.95
C GLN A 110 26.46 -8.18 17.36
N LYS A 111 25.47 -7.74 18.15
CA LYS A 111 25.70 -7.29 19.52
C LYS A 111 26.19 -8.42 20.43
N LEU A 112 25.61 -9.61 20.32
CA LEU A 112 26.07 -10.79 21.05
C LEU A 112 27.53 -11.13 20.72
N GLN A 113 27.90 -11.13 19.43
CA GLN A 113 29.29 -11.35 19.02
C GLN A 113 30.24 -10.29 19.59
N SER A 114 29.81 -9.02 19.65
CA SER A 114 30.60 -7.95 20.26
C SER A 114 30.79 -8.17 21.77
N ILE A 115 29.74 -8.58 22.47
CA ILE A 115 29.78 -8.92 23.90
C ILE A 115 30.73 -10.10 24.14
N GLU A 116 30.64 -11.17 23.35
CA GLU A 116 31.55 -12.32 23.47
C GLU A 116 33.02 -11.91 23.27
N LYS A 117 33.31 -11.09 22.26
CA LYS A 117 34.66 -10.54 22.04
C LYS A 117 35.15 -9.68 23.20
N ALA A 118 34.27 -8.85 23.77
CA ALA A 118 34.61 -8.01 24.93
C ALA A 118 34.85 -8.85 26.19
N ASN A 119 34.03 -9.88 26.42
CA ASN A 119 34.20 -10.81 27.54
C ASN A 119 35.50 -11.61 27.43
N ALA A 120 35.89 -12.03 26.21
CA ALA A 120 37.15 -12.72 25.98
C ALA A 120 38.39 -11.83 26.23
N ARG A 121 38.23 -10.50 26.18
CA ARG A 121 39.28 -9.51 26.47
C ARG A 121 38.81 -8.54 27.55
N CYS A 122 38.41 -9.08 28.69
CA CYS A 122 37.96 -8.25 29.80
C CYS A 122 39.10 -7.34 30.27
N VAL A 123 38.82 -6.04 30.34
CA VAL A 123 39.75 -5.06 30.91
C VAL A 123 39.25 -4.73 32.31
N SER A 124 40.16 -4.65 33.29
CA SER A 124 39.79 -4.26 34.65
C SER A 124 39.19 -2.86 34.66
N SER A 125 38.07 -2.70 35.36
CA SER A 125 37.45 -1.38 35.55
C SER A 125 38.41 -0.41 36.24
N GLU A 126 39.28 -0.90 37.12
CA GLU A 126 40.31 -0.08 37.78
C GLU A 126 41.38 0.43 36.79
N GLU A 127 41.79 -0.40 35.83
CA GLU A 127 42.72 0.02 34.76
C GLU A 127 42.06 1.05 33.84
N LEU A 128 40.80 0.85 33.49
CA LEU A 128 40.02 1.82 32.71
C LEU A 128 39.90 3.16 33.46
N ILE A 129 39.62 3.14 34.77
CA ILE A 129 39.51 4.36 35.59
C ILE A 129 40.87 5.07 35.68
N LYS A 130 41.96 4.33 35.94
CA LYS A 130 43.33 4.91 35.99
C LYS A 130 43.73 5.49 34.63
N TYR A 131 43.46 4.79 33.54
CA TYR A 131 43.77 5.25 32.19
C TYR A 131 42.90 6.46 31.81
N ALA A 132 41.60 6.42 32.10
CA ALA A 132 40.66 7.52 31.89
C ALA A 132 41.09 8.76 32.67
N HIS A 133 41.48 8.62 33.94
CA HIS A 133 42.02 9.74 34.72
C HIS A 133 43.32 10.28 34.11
N ARG A 134 44.22 9.39 33.64
CA ARG A 134 45.48 9.79 32.99
C ARG A 134 45.24 10.61 31.71
N ILE A 135 44.26 10.22 30.89
CA ILE A 135 43.88 11.01 29.71
C ILE A 135 43.10 12.26 30.11
N SER A 136 42.19 12.23 31.07
CA SER A 136 41.39 13.39 31.46
C SER A 136 42.19 14.47 32.20
N ALA A 137 43.21 14.09 32.97
CA ALA A 137 44.12 15.02 33.63
C ALA A 137 44.91 15.91 32.63
N SER A 138 44.98 15.52 31.36
CA SER A 138 45.58 16.28 30.28
C SER A 138 44.53 17.00 29.41
N HIS A 139 43.59 17.80 29.94
CA HIS A 139 42.55 18.48 29.10
C HIS A 139 42.04 19.87 29.55
N ASN A 140 42.90 20.89 29.75
CA ASN A 140 42.46 22.27 30.08
C ASN A 140 42.94 23.38 29.12
N TRP A 141 42.62 23.30 27.82
CA TRP A 141 43.50 23.65 26.69
C TRP A 141 43.50 25.13 26.01
N GLN A 142 44.63 25.80 25.58
CA GLN A 142 44.83 27.25 25.12
C GLN A 142 45.96 27.50 24.03
N GLN A 143 46.37 28.73 23.64
CA GLN A 143 47.04 28.97 22.31
C GLN A 143 48.59 28.89 22.31
N GLY A 144 49.15 28.02 21.44
CA GLY A 144 50.54 27.48 21.48
C GLY A 144 50.60 26.04 22.00
N ASP A 145 49.44 25.48 22.35
CA ASP A 145 49.41 24.37 23.25
C ASP A 145 49.63 23.00 22.64
N GLN A 146 50.50 22.32 23.36
CA GLN A 146 50.89 20.92 23.30
C GLN A 146 49.78 19.94 23.68
N ARG A 147 48.55 20.43 23.67
CA ARG A 147 47.36 19.80 24.22
C ARG A 147 46.75 18.78 23.25
N ARG A 148 47.70 18.26 22.49
CA ARG A 148 47.62 17.48 21.28
C ARG A 148 47.85 16.03 21.70
N PRO A 149 47.14 15.07 21.08
CA PRO A 149 47.30 13.65 21.38
C PRO A 149 48.62 13.06 20.86
N TYR A 150 49.61 13.89 20.53
CA TYR A 150 50.91 13.50 20.01
C TYR A 150 52.01 14.31 20.70
N PRO A 151 53.16 13.69 21.00
CA PRO A 151 54.30 14.36 21.63
C PRO A 151 54.78 15.58 20.83
N THR A 152 55.22 16.62 21.51
CA THR A 152 55.81 17.81 20.87
C THR A 152 57.24 17.58 20.42
N ASP A 153 57.75 18.39 19.50
CA ASP A 153 59.11 18.25 18.94
C ASP A 153 60.20 18.25 20.03
N ILE A 154 60.01 19.04 21.08
CA ILE A 154 60.91 19.06 22.24
C ILE A 154 60.83 17.74 23.01
N GLU A 155 59.63 17.24 23.30
CA GLU A 155 59.43 15.95 23.99
C GLU A 155 59.95 14.77 23.16
N MET A 156 59.76 14.79 21.83
CA MET A 156 60.29 13.79 20.91
C MET A 156 61.82 13.77 20.88
N ARG A 157 62.46 14.94 20.86
CA ARG A 157 63.94 15.09 20.89
C ARG A 157 64.55 14.70 22.23
N GLN A 158 63.82 14.93 23.33
CA GLN A 158 64.25 14.53 24.68
C GLN A 158 64.03 13.04 24.97
N GLY A 159 63.22 12.36 24.14
CA GLY A 159 62.96 10.93 24.22
C GLY A 159 64.16 10.05 23.85
N PHE A 160 64.04 8.75 24.10
CA PHE A 160 65.13 7.78 23.92
C PHE A 160 65.71 7.77 22.49
N LEU A 161 64.84 7.92 21.48
CA LEU A 161 65.25 7.97 20.08
C LEU A 161 65.99 9.26 19.70
N GLY A 162 65.65 10.40 20.29
CA GLY A 162 66.33 11.68 20.05
C GLY A 162 67.73 11.75 20.67
N ARG A 163 67.93 11.09 21.83
CA ARG A 163 69.24 11.02 22.49
C ARG A 163 70.23 10.10 21.78
N LEU A 164 69.75 9.07 21.09
CA LEU A 164 70.60 8.18 20.30
C LEU A 164 71.07 8.80 18.97
N SER A 165 70.50 9.94 18.58
CA SER A 165 70.73 10.57 17.27
C SER A 165 71.56 11.86 17.30
N ASP A 166 72.09 12.29 18.46
CA ASP A 166 72.99 13.46 18.63
C ASP A 166 72.56 14.75 17.88
N LEU A 167 71.25 15.02 17.79
CA LEU A 167 70.77 16.29 17.23
C LEU A 167 70.96 17.44 18.24
N PRO A 168 71.55 18.60 17.84
CA PRO A 168 71.79 19.72 18.74
C PRO A 168 70.49 20.35 19.27
N LEU A 169 70.48 20.73 20.55
CA LEU A 169 69.31 21.24 21.31
C LEU A 169 68.81 22.63 20.89
N THR A 170 69.53 23.35 20.02
CA THR A 170 69.23 24.73 19.63
C THR A 170 68.84 24.81 18.16
N GLY A 171 67.54 24.69 17.89
CA GLY A 171 66.92 25.08 16.62
C GLY A 171 66.08 26.33 16.84
N ALA A 172 66.28 27.36 16.00
CA ALA A 172 65.59 28.64 16.01
C ALA A 172 64.05 28.49 16.12
N PRO A 173 63.33 29.50 16.68
CA PRO A 173 61.87 29.47 16.67
C PRO A 173 61.41 29.41 15.20
N LEU A 174 60.68 28.36 14.84
CA LEU A 174 59.89 28.35 13.61
C LEU A 174 58.89 29.49 13.72
N GLN A 175 59.21 30.61 13.08
CA GLN A 175 58.29 31.71 12.89
C GLN A 175 57.02 31.15 12.26
N GLN A 176 55.90 31.41 12.94
CA GLN A 176 54.57 31.42 12.34
C GLN A 176 54.60 32.36 11.13
N GLN A 177 54.74 31.81 9.92
CA GLN A 177 54.32 32.52 8.72
C GLN A 177 52.86 32.19 8.47
N GLY A 178 52.01 33.07 9.00
CA GLY A 178 50.69 33.29 8.43
C GLY A 178 50.80 34.02 7.08
N ASN A 179 49.71 33.90 6.31
CA ASN A 179 49.39 34.56 5.04
C ASN A 179 50.13 34.06 3.80
N LEU A 180 49.52 33.13 3.05
CA LEU A 180 48.56 33.39 1.95
C LEU A 180 47.89 32.08 1.54
#